data_AF-A0A1G2YBY8-F1
#
_entry.id   AF-A0A1G2YBY8-F1
#
_cell.length_a   1.000
_cell.length_b   1.000
_cell.length_c   1.000
_cell.angle_alpha   90.00
_cell.angle_beta   90.00
_cell.angle_gamma   90.00
#
_symmetry.space_group_name_H-M   'P 1'
#
loop_
_entity.id
_entity.type
_entity.pdbx_description
1 polymer ?
#
loop_
_entity_poly.entity_id
_entity_poly.type
_entity_poly.pdbx_seq_one_letter_code
_entity_poly.pdbx_strand_id
1 'polypeptide(L)'
;MTKQQLEQFKKWFYDYVAGFYGDDELTNDNIKLKEDHTRRMCADTLLIAEQLGLGEEQKILAEAISLFHDVGRFEQFGKYRSYNDVATENHGLLGLKVLAENKILDCLDAKEKEIIETAIRLHGTKELPDNLDSRTELFAKLIRDIDKLDIYYVMVTRFDDMRDNPEKYLATFGFAGTNEYSKHIVQAVFENRTIGYEELKTLNDMTIAMFGWIVDINFIPTLKEIKKRKLLERMAGFLPDTDDIRAVIRHIRNQLDKRINAG
;
A
#
# COMPACT_ATOMS: atom_id res chain seq x y z
N MET A 1 -14.80 16.32 10.88
CA MET A 1 -15.15 14.93 11.20
C MET A 1 -14.92 14.68 12.67
N THR A 2 -15.85 13.99 13.33
CA THR A 2 -15.80 13.68 14.76
C THR A 2 -15.36 12.23 15.01
N LYS A 3 -14.94 11.93 16.24
CA LYS A 3 -14.65 10.55 16.68
C LYS A 3 -15.86 9.63 16.50
N GLN A 4 -17.07 10.14 16.73
CA GLN A 4 -18.30 9.36 16.54
C GLN A 4 -18.52 8.94 15.09
N GLN A 5 -18.28 9.84 14.13
CA GLN A 5 -18.38 9.51 12.70
C GLN A 5 -17.36 8.44 12.30
N LEU A 6 -16.12 8.55 12.77
CA LEU A 6 -15.09 7.53 12.52
C LEU A 6 -15.47 6.15 13.09
N GLU A 7 -16.05 6.09 14.30
CA GLU A 7 -16.52 4.81 14.85
C GLU A 7 -17.68 4.21 14.05
N GLN A 8 -18.59 5.04 13.50
CA GLN A 8 -19.61 4.59 12.56
C GLN A 8 -19.01 4.04 11.27
N PHE A 9 -17.98 4.69 10.75
CA PHE A 9 -17.23 4.24 9.57
C PHE A 9 -16.56 2.90 9.79
N LYS A 10 -15.88 2.71 10.94
CA LYS A 10 -15.27 1.42 11.31
C LYS A 10 -16.33 0.32 11.39
N LYS A 11 -17.45 0.58 12.06
CA LYS A 11 -18.55 -0.39 12.16
C LYS A 11 -19.04 -0.79 10.76
N TRP A 12 -19.34 0.18 9.91
CA TRP A 12 -19.78 -0.11 8.54
C TRP A 12 -18.74 -0.90 7.76
N PHE A 13 -17.46 -0.53 7.84
CA PHE A 13 -16.38 -1.23 7.13
C PHE A 13 -16.32 -2.71 7.53
N TYR A 14 -16.29 -3.03 8.82
CA TYR A 14 -16.21 -4.42 9.26
C TYR A 14 -17.49 -5.21 8.96
N ASP A 15 -18.67 -4.58 9.05
CA ASP A 15 -19.93 -5.21 8.63
C ASP A 15 -19.92 -5.52 7.12
N TYR A 16 -19.39 -4.60 6.30
CA TYR A 16 -19.23 -4.77 4.86
C TYR A 16 -18.25 -5.89 4.52
N VAL A 17 -17.06 -5.90 5.12
CA VAL A 17 -16.04 -6.94 4.90
C VAL A 17 -16.53 -8.32 5.34
N ALA A 18 -17.30 -8.39 6.44
CA ALA A 18 -17.88 -9.65 6.91
C ALA A 18 -18.76 -10.34 5.85
N GLY A 19 -19.40 -9.58 4.95
CA GLY A 19 -20.24 -10.09 3.88
C GLY A 19 -19.49 -10.85 2.77
N PHE A 20 -18.16 -10.75 2.72
CA PHE A 20 -17.34 -11.45 1.70
C PHE A 20 -16.84 -12.83 2.15
N TYR A 21 -16.95 -13.16 3.44
CA TYR A 21 -16.57 -14.48 3.93
C TYR A 21 -17.66 -15.52 3.61
N GLY A 22 -17.24 -16.75 3.30
CA GLY A 22 -18.13 -17.87 2.96
C GLY A 22 -17.42 -19.22 3.01
N ASP A 23 -17.82 -20.15 2.14
CA ASP A 23 -17.27 -21.52 2.13
C ASP A 23 -15.95 -21.67 1.33
N ASP A 24 -15.57 -20.65 0.55
CA ASP A 24 -14.38 -20.70 -0.30
C ASP A 24 -13.12 -20.24 0.45
N GLU A 25 -12.25 -21.18 0.79
CA GLU A 25 -11.01 -20.93 1.55
C GLU A 25 -10.09 -19.91 0.87
N LEU A 26 -9.95 -19.96 -0.46
CA LEU A 26 -9.09 -19.03 -1.19
C LEU A 26 -9.60 -17.58 -1.08
N THR A 27 -10.91 -17.36 -1.17
CA THR A 27 -11.53 -16.06 -0.92
C THR A 27 -11.30 -15.64 0.51
N ASN A 28 -11.62 -16.49 1.48
CA ASN A 28 -11.49 -16.14 2.90
C ASN A 28 -10.06 -15.72 3.25
N ASP A 29 -9.05 -16.43 2.74
CA ASP A 29 -7.63 -16.08 2.90
C ASP A 29 -7.29 -14.69 2.36
N ASN A 30 -7.83 -14.34 1.19
CA ASN A 30 -7.56 -13.08 0.51
C ASN A 30 -8.33 -11.91 1.12
N ILE A 31 -9.59 -12.12 1.51
CA ILE A 31 -10.39 -11.16 2.27
C ILE A 31 -9.71 -10.87 3.61
N LYS A 32 -9.28 -11.91 4.33
CA LYS A 32 -8.55 -11.75 5.60
C LYS A 32 -7.25 -10.98 5.45
N LEU A 33 -6.50 -11.24 4.38
CA LEU A 33 -5.29 -10.49 4.06
C LEU A 33 -5.55 -8.99 3.95
N LYS A 34 -6.60 -8.59 3.22
CA LYS A 34 -6.96 -7.17 3.03
C LYS A 34 -7.61 -6.54 4.27
N GLU A 35 -8.37 -7.31 5.03
CA GLU A 35 -8.90 -6.86 6.31
C GLU A 35 -7.78 -6.60 7.32
N ASP A 36 -6.80 -7.50 7.43
CA ASP A 36 -5.66 -7.32 8.34
C ASP A 36 -4.71 -6.21 7.88
N HIS A 37 -4.54 -6.05 6.57
CA HIS A 37 -3.86 -4.90 5.98
C HIS A 37 -4.51 -3.59 6.42
N THR A 38 -5.83 -3.48 6.30
CA THR A 38 -6.57 -2.28 6.74
C THR A 38 -6.36 -2.01 8.25
N ARG A 39 -6.44 -3.05 9.09
CA ARG A 39 -6.20 -2.94 10.54
C ARG A 39 -4.81 -2.39 10.85
N ARG A 40 -3.76 -2.95 10.22
CA ARG A 40 -2.37 -2.51 10.41
C ARG A 40 -2.18 -1.08 9.90
N MET A 41 -2.77 -0.74 8.76
CA MET A 41 -2.73 0.61 8.23
C MET A 41 -3.37 1.62 9.16
N CYS A 42 -4.55 1.36 9.73
CA CYS A 42 -5.15 2.28 10.71
C CYS A 42 -4.22 2.49 11.93
N ALA A 43 -3.58 1.44 12.44
CA ALA A 43 -2.64 1.55 13.54
C ALA A 43 -1.37 2.36 13.18
N ASP A 44 -0.76 2.05 12.03
CA ASP A 44 0.43 2.75 11.54
C ASP A 44 0.13 4.20 11.17
N THR A 45 -1.08 4.49 10.68
CA THR A 45 -1.54 5.86 10.42
C THR A 45 -1.48 6.71 11.66
N LEU A 46 -2.03 6.23 12.77
CA LEU A 46 -2.03 6.97 14.02
C LEU A 46 -0.61 7.17 14.56
N LEU A 47 0.23 6.15 14.47
CA LEU A 47 1.64 6.23 14.87
C LEU A 47 2.41 7.29 14.06
N ILE A 48 2.28 7.25 12.73
CA ILE A 48 2.99 8.18 11.83
C ILE A 48 2.40 9.60 11.96
N ALA A 49 1.09 9.74 12.06
CA ALA A 49 0.43 11.03 12.27
C ALA A 49 0.86 11.70 13.57
N GLU A 50 1.03 10.94 14.65
CA GLU A 50 1.59 11.44 15.92
C GLU A 50 3.02 11.96 15.74
N GLN A 51 3.88 11.20 15.07
CA GLN A 51 5.27 11.59 14.81
C GLN A 51 5.39 12.82 13.88
N LEU A 52 4.38 13.05 13.03
CA LEU A 52 4.25 14.25 12.20
C LEU A 52 3.68 15.45 12.96
N GLY A 53 3.24 15.28 14.21
CA GLY A 53 2.62 16.33 15.00
C GLY A 53 1.23 16.75 14.49
N LEU A 54 0.51 15.85 13.82
CA LEU A 54 -0.85 16.15 13.35
C LEU A 54 -1.82 16.33 14.51
N GLY A 55 -2.78 17.25 14.38
CA GLY A 55 -3.83 17.46 15.38
C GLY A 55 -4.87 16.33 15.37
N GLU A 56 -5.73 16.29 16.40
CA GLU A 56 -6.75 15.24 16.54
C GLU A 56 -7.68 15.13 15.33
N GLU A 57 -8.17 16.24 14.78
CA GLU A 57 -9.03 16.22 13.58
C GLU A 57 -8.31 15.63 12.36
N GLN A 58 -7.02 15.93 12.20
CA GLN A 58 -6.22 15.39 11.11
C GLN A 58 -5.95 13.90 11.29
N LYS A 59 -5.72 13.42 12.52
CA LYS A 59 -5.57 11.99 12.82
C LYS A 59 -6.83 11.20 12.48
N ILE A 60 -8.00 11.71 12.88
CA ILE A 60 -9.29 11.07 12.58
C ILE A 60 -9.49 11.01 11.06
N LEU A 61 -9.18 12.09 10.33
CA LEU A 61 -9.26 12.13 8.87
C LEU A 61 -8.29 11.14 8.21
N ALA A 62 -7.04 11.09 8.65
CA ALA A 62 -6.07 10.12 8.13
C ALA A 62 -6.53 8.67 8.38
N GLU A 63 -7.03 8.37 9.58
CA GLU A 63 -7.49 7.02 9.93
C GLU A 63 -8.70 6.59 9.08
N ALA A 64 -9.64 7.50 8.78
CA ALA A 64 -10.74 7.21 7.87
C ALA A 64 -10.27 6.93 6.44
N ILE A 65 -9.25 7.65 5.96
CA ILE A 65 -8.65 7.39 4.63
C ILE A 65 -8.03 6.00 4.62
N SER A 66 -7.25 5.65 5.64
CA SER A 66 -6.64 4.32 5.76
C SER A 66 -7.66 3.20 5.88
N LEU A 67 -8.79 3.44 6.55
CA LEU A 67 -9.89 2.49 6.63
C LEU A 67 -10.51 2.20 5.25
N PHE A 68 -10.58 3.20 4.37
CA PHE A 68 -11.35 3.11 3.13
C PHE A 68 -10.53 2.99 1.83
N HIS A 69 -9.22 3.26 1.86
CA HIS A 69 -8.40 3.32 0.64
C HIS A 69 -8.52 2.06 -0.24
N ASP A 70 -8.56 0.88 0.36
CA ASP A 70 -8.64 -0.41 -0.31
C ASP A 70 -10.04 -1.06 -0.25
N VAL A 71 -11.10 -0.33 0.11
CA VAL A 71 -12.47 -0.90 0.23
C VAL A 71 -12.97 -1.51 -1.09
N GLY A 72 -12.45 -1.03 -2.23
CA GLY A 72 -12.73 -1.63 -3.54
C GLY A 72 -12.09 -3.00 -3.76
N ARG A 73 -11.05 -3.38 -3.01
CA ARG A 73 -10.37 -4.68 -3.15
C ARG A 73 -11.25 -5.86 -2.80
N PHE A 74 -12.20 -5.67 -1.89
CA PHE A 74 -13.13 -6.73 -1.51
C PHE A 74 -14.06 -7.10 -2.67
N GLU A 75 -14.64 -6.11 -3.36
CA GLU A 75 -15.42 -6.32 -4.59
C GLU A 75 -14.58 -6.83 -5.74
N GLN A 76 -13.38 -6.25 -5.93
CA GLN A 76 -12.46 -6.67 -6.99
C GLN A 76 -12.11 -8.15 -6.85
N PHE A 77 -11.73 -8.60 -5.65
CA PHE A 77 -11.39 -9.99 -5.43
C PHE A 77 -12.64 -10.88 -5.52
N GLY A 78 -13.76 -10.49 -4.92
CA GLY A 78 -15.02 -11.25 -5.01
C GLY A 78 -15.45 -11.53 -6.45
N LYS A 79 -15.30 -10.53 -7.34
CA LYS A 79 -15.69 -10.60 -8.75
C LYS A 79 -14.64 -11.26 -9.65
N TYR A 80 -13.37 -10.95 -9.47
CA TYR A 80 -12.32 -11.30 -10.44
C TYR A 80 -11.29 -12.30 -9.93
N ARG A 81 -11.29 -12.61 -8.62
CA ARG A 81 -10.27 -13.45 -7.98
C ARG A 81 -8.84 -12.96 -8.21
N SER A 82 -8.67 -11.64 -8.33
CA SER A 82 -7.38 -11.01 -8.61
C SER A 82 -7.33 -9.59 -8.05
N TYR A 83 -6.13 -9.12 -7.70
CA TYR A 83 -5.85 -7.72 -7.35
C TYR A 83 -5.18 -6.95 -8.50
N ASN A 84 -5.11 -7.53 -9.69
CA ASN A 84 -4.49 -6.89 -10.84
C ASN A 84 -5.45 -5.86 -11.47
N ASP A 85 -5.25 -4.59 -11.15
CA ASP A 85 -6.04 -3.48 -11.67
C ASP A 85 -6.04 -3.38 -13.21
N VAL A 86 -4.90 -3.67 -13.85
CA VAL A 86 -4.76 -3.57 -15.31
C VAL A 86 -5.60 -4.65 -16.00
N ALA A 87 -5.66 -5.85 -15.41
CA ALA A 87 -6.46 -6.95 -15.94
C ALA A 87 -7.93 -6.89 -15.51
N THR A 88 -8.28 -6.04 -14.53
CA THR A 88 -9.62 -6.01 -13.92
C THR A 88 -10.19 -4.58 -13.87
N GLU A 89 -10.37 -4.01 -12.69
CA GLU A 89 -10.86 -2.65 -12.43
C GLU A 89 -9.89 -1.92 -11.50
N ASN A 90 -9.76 -0.60 -11.65
CA ASN A 90 -8.98 0.20 -10.71
C ASN A 90 -9.66 0.18 -9.31
N HIS A 91 -8.97 -0.38 -8.33
CA HIS A 91 -9.54 -0.59 -6.98
C HIS A 91 -9.88 0.71 -6.26
N GLY A 92 -9.12 1.80 -6.46
CA GLY A 92 -9.42 3.10 -5.87
C GLY A 92 -10.75 3.66 -6.38
N LEU A 93 -10.97 3.62 -7.71
CA LEU A 93 -12.24 4.04 -8.32
C LEU A 93 -13.40 3.13 -7.91
N LEU A 94 -13.17 1.82 -7.84
CA LEU A 94 -14.16 0.87 -7.34
C LEU A 94 -14.53 1.14 -5.88
N GLY A 95 -13.54 1.47 -5.04
CA GLY A 95 -13.77 1.85 -3.65
C GLY A 95 -14.61 3.12 -3.51
N LEU A 96 -14.34 4.14 -4.32
CA LEU A 96 -15.18 5.35 -4.36
C LEU A 96 -16.63 5.06 -4.77
N LYS A 97 -16.82 4.17 -5.76
CA LYS A 97 -18.14 3.72 -6.17
C LYS A 97 -18.89 3.05 -5.02
N VAL A 98 -18.24 2.12 -4.31
CA VAL A 98 -18.83 1.44 -3.14
C VAL A 98 -19.25 2.44 -2.07
N LEU A 99 -18.38 3.39 -1.72
CA LEU A 99 -18.68 4.41 -0.71
C LEU A 99 -19.85 5.32 -1.11
N ALA A 100 -19.93 5.67 -2.40
CA ALA A 100 -21.01 6.50 -2.94
C ALA A 100 -22.36 5.76 -2.96
N GLU A 101 -22.39 4.51 -3.42
CA GLU A 101 -23.62 3.68 -3.45
C GLU A 101 -24.20 3.45 -2.06
N ASN A 102 -23.32 3.33 -1.05
CA ASN A 102 -23.71 3.16 0.35
C ASN A 102 -23.85 4.48 1.12
N LYS A 103 -23.65 5.64 0.46
CA LYS A 103 -23.77 6.99 1.06
C LYS A 103 -22.92 7.18 2.32
N ILE A 104 -21.75 6.56 2.38
CA ILE A 104 -20.92 6.51 3.60
C ILE A 104 -20.38 7.88 3.97
N LEU A 105 -19.96 8.66 2.98
CA LEU A 105 -19.34 9.96 3.20
C LEU A 105 -20.34 11.13 3.21
N ASP A 106 -21.65 10.88 3.05
CA ASP A 106 -22.68 11.93 2.92
C ASP A 106 -22.92 12.70 4.23
N CYS A 107 -22.45 12.17 5.37
CA CYS A 107 -22.50 12.86 6.66
C CYS A 107 -21.33 13.84 6.88
N LEU A 108 -20.37 13.92 5.96
CA LEU A 108 -19.20 14.79 6.06
C LEU A 108 -19.43 16.13 5.37
N ASP A 109 -18.66 17.14 5.76
CA ASP A 109 -18.59 18.37 4.98
C ASP A 109 -17.90 18.14 3.63
N ALA A 110 -18.13 19.06 2.69
CA ALA A 110 -17.64 18.94 1.33
C ALA A 110 -16.11 18.85 1.25
N LYS A 111 -15.37 19.52 2.13
CA LYS A 111 -13.91 19.54 2.06
C LYS A 111 -13.31 18.24 2.59
N GLU A 112 -13.85 17.70 3.66
CA GLU A 112 -13.43 16.40 4.20
C GLU A 112 -13.74 15.26 3.24
N LYS A 113 -14.95 15.28 2.65
CA LYS A 113 -15.33 14.32 1.60
C LYS A 113 -14.37 14.39 0.41
N GLU A 114 -14.07 15.59 -0.09
CA GLU A 114 -13.11 15.79 -1.20
C GLU A 114 -11.71 15.25 -0.88
N ILE A 115 -11.20 15.50 0.34
CA ILE A 115 -9.89 15.00 0.77
C ILE A 115 -9.86 13.47 0.79
N ILE A 116 -10.88 12.83 1.39
CA ILE A 116 -10.97 11.38 1.46
C ILE A 116 -11.04 10.80 0.05
N GLU A 117 -11.96 11.29 -0.78
CA GLU A 117 -12.16 10.75 -2.12
C GLU A 117 -10.91 10.93 -2.99
N THR A 118 -10.21 12.06 -2.85
CA THR A 118 -8.98 12.32 -3.60
C THR A 118 -7.82 11.44 -3.14
N ALA A 119 -7.64 11.26 -1.83
CA ALA A 119 -6.62 10.37 -1.31
C ALA A 119 -6.86 8.92 -1.75
N ILE A 120 -8.11 8.43 -1.69
CA ILE A 120 -8.49 7.10 -2.18
C ILE A 120 -8.26 7.00 -3.69
N ARG A 121 -8.62 8.00 -4.49
CA ARG A 121 -8.40 7.97 -5.94
C ARG A 121 -6.92 7.87 -6.32
N LEU A 122 -6.05 8.52 -5.56
CA LEU A 122 -4.65 8.74 -5.92
C LEU A 122 -3.65 7.83 -5.18
N HIS A 123 -4.08 7.01 -4.22
CA HIS A 123 -3.13 6.23 -3.43
C HIS A 123 -2.36 5.20 -4.27
N GLY A 124 -3.00 4.60 -5.29
CA GLY A 124 -2.36 3.65 -6.20
C GLY A 124 -1.69 4.26 -7.44
N THR A 125 -1.69 5.59 -7.63
CA THR A 125 -1.15 6.19 -8.87
C THR A 125 0.37 6.17 -8.89
N LYS A 126 0.97 6.24 -10.08
CA LYS A 126 2.43 6.31 -10.22
C LYS A 126 2.99 7.61 -9.63
N GLU A 127 2.37 8.73 -9.98
CA GLU A 127 2.73 10.08 -9.54
C GLU A 127 1.47 10.81 -9.07
N LEU A 128 1.66 11.80 -8.18
CA LEU A 128 0.60 12.71 -7.76
C LEU A 128 0.53 13.91 -8.71
N PRO A 129 -0.66 14.50 -8.94
CA PRO A 129 -0.77 15.76 -9.68
C PRO A 129 -0.04 16.92 -8.97
N ASP A 130 0.61 17.80 -9.74
CA ASP A 130 1.40 18.92 -9.22
C ASP A 130 0.58 20.04 -8.55
N ASN A 131 -0.74 20.03 -8.71
CA ASN A 131 -1.64 21.14 -8.34
C ASN A 131 -2.66 20.78 -7.26
N LEU A 132 -2.35 19.81 -6.39
CA LEU A 132 -3.15 19.53 -5.21
C LEU A 132 -3.02 20.65 -4.16
N ASP A 133 -4.11 20.97 -3.47
CA ASP A 133 -4.02 21.84 -2.30
C ASP A 133 -3.22 21.15 -1.18
N SER A 134 -2.53 21.94 -0.36
CA SER A 134 -1.58 21.43 0.63
C SER A 134 -2.20 20.44 1.63
N ARG A 135 -3.49 20.61 1.96
CA ARG A 135 -4.18 19.71 2.89
C ARG A 135 -4.47 18.38 2.19
N THR A 136 -5.00 18.39 0.98
CA THR A 136 -5.24 17.17 0.20
C THR A 136 -3.94 16.44 -0.13
N GLU A 137 -2.90 17.18 -0.50
CA GLU A 137 -1.56 16.64 -0.79
C GLU A 137 -0.96 15.90 0.42
N LEU A 138 -1.07 16.49 1.62
CA LEU A 138 -0.62 15.85 2.87
C LEU A 138 -1.22 14.45 3.03
N PHE A 139 -2.55 14.33 2.92
CA PHE A 139 -3.23 13.05 3.12
C PHE A 139 -2.99 12.07 1.97
N ALA A 140 -2.91 12.55 0.72
CA ALA A 140 -2.56 11.71 -0.43
C ALA A 140 -1.14 11.13 -0.32
N LYS A 141 -0.17 11.92 0.14
CA LYS A 141 1.19 11.43 0.43
C LYS A 141 1.21 10.46 1.61
N LEU A 142 0.45 10.76 2.66
CA LEU A 142 0.46 9.97 3.89
C LEU A 142 -0.09 8.57 3.65
N ILE A 143 -1.22 8.43 2.95
CA ILE A 143 -1.80 7.12 2.66
C ILE A 143 -0.86 6.26 1.81
N ARG A 144 -0.20 6.86 0.80
CA ARG A 144 0.79 6.17 -0.06
C ARG A 144 1.98 5.64 0.72
N ASP A 145 2.48 6.43 1.66
CA ASP A 145 3.59 6.05 2.53
C ASP A 145 3.24 4.87 3.44
N ILE A 146 2.05 4.93 4.05
CA ILE A 146 1.58 3.88 4.98
C ILE A 146 1.25 2.60 4.22
N ASP A 147 0.66 2.71 3.02
CA ASP A 147 0.36 1.55 2.19
C ASP A 147 1.65 0.81 1.80
N LYS A 148 2.66 1.53 1.30
CA LYS A 148 3.99 0.94 1.03
C LYS A 148 4.62 0.31 2.27
N LEU A 149 4.49 0.94 3.44
CA LEU A 149 4.99 0.39 4.71
C LEU A 149 4.34 -0.96 5.02
N ASP A 150 3.02 -1.09 4.85
CA ASP A 150 2.33 -2.36 5.06
C ASP A 150 2.63 -3.38 3.95
N ILE A 151 2.73 -2.96 2.70
CA ILE A 151 3.12 -3.83 1.58
C ILE A 151 4.49 -4.46 1.87
N TYR A 152 5.48 -3.67 2.32
CA TYR A 152 6.76 -4.23 2.75
C TYR A 152 6.57 -5.27 3.87
N TYR A 153 5.74 -4.97 4.87
CA TYR A 153 5.47 -5.90 5.97
C TYR A 153 4.81 -7.21 5.50
N VAL A 154 3.80 -7.13 4.62
CA VAL A 154 3.13 -8.29 4.04
C VAL A 154 4.10 -9.13 3.22
N MET A 155 4.91 -8.49 2.37
CA MET A 155 5.93 -9.19 1.59
C MET A 155 6.90 -9.94 2.50
N VAL A 156 7.36 -9.33 3.61
CA VAL A 156 8.32 -10.00 4.50
C VAL A 156 7.72 -11.05 5.43
N THR A 157 6.41 -11.07 5.61
CA THR A 157 5.72 -12.04 6.48
C THR A 157 5.13 -13.20 5.71
N ARG A 158 4.83 -13.01 4.42
CA ARG A 158 4.28 -14.06 3.56
C ARG A 158 5.29 -14.67 2.61
N PHE A 159 6.56 -14.28 2.66
CA PHE A 159 7.55 -14.75 1.70
C PHE A 159 7.71 -16.27 1.62
N ASP A 160 7.79 -16.97 2.75
CA ASP A 160 7.93 -18.43 2.71
C ASP A 160 6.69 -19.08 2.08
N ASP A 161 5.48 -18.62 2.44
CA ASP A 161 4.23 -19.00 1.78
C ASP A 161 4.27 -18.70 0.27
N MET A 162 4.85 -17.56 -0.13
CA MET A 162 5.07 -17.16 -1.53
C MET A 162 5.92 -18.13 -2.32
N ARG A 163 7.00 -18.60 -1.73
CA ARG A 163 7.91 -19.55 -2.35
C ARG A 163 7.31 -20.96 -2.40
N ASP A 164 6.60 -21.34 -1.35
CA ASP A 164 6.10 -22.70 -1.19
C ASP A 164 4.78 -22.94 -1.97
N ASN A 165 4.05 -21.87 -2.32
CA ASN A 165 2.77 -21.93 -3.07
C ASN A 165 2.76 -21.06 -4.36
N PRO A 166 3.70 -21.24 -5.30
CA PRO A 166 3.91 -20.32 -6.42
C PRO A 166 2.68 -20.10 -7.33
N GLU A 167 1.81 -21.11 -7.47
CA GLU A 167 0.56 -20.99 -8.25
C GLU A 167 -0.45 -20.01 -7.63
N LYS A 168 -0.60 -20.05 -6.30
CA LYS A 168 -1.47 -19.12 -5.54
C LYS A 168 -1.03 -17.67 -5.77
N TYR A 169 0.27 -17.45 -5.84
CA TYR A 169 0.86 -16.12 -5.99
C TYR A 169 0.92 -15.64 -7.43
N LEU A 170 1.06 -16.53 -8.40
CA LEU A 170 0.85 -16.20 -9.81
C LEU A 170 -0.58 -15.69 -10.04
N ALA A 171 -1.59 -16.35 -9.45
CA ALA A 171 -2.98 -15.91 -9.55
C ALA A 171 -3.22 -14.55 -8.85
N THR A 172 -2.57 -14.33 -7.70
CA THR A 172 -2.76 -13.12 -6.89
C THR A 172 -2.03 -11.90 -7.47
N PHE A 173 -0.76 -12.07 -7.88
CA PHE A 173 0.11 -10.97 -8.30
C PHE A 173 0.37 -10.91 -9.80
N GLY A 174 0.05 -11.96 -10.57
CA GLY A 174 0.27 -12.01 -12.01
C GLY A 174 1.70 -12.33 -12.46
N PHE A 175 2.61 -12.65 -11.53
CA PHE A 175 4.02 -12.89 -11.83
C PHE A 175 4.51 -14.26 -11.33
N ALA A 176 5.41 -14.87 -12.08
CA ALA A 176 6.00 -16.15 -11.71
C ALA A 176 7.06 -15.98 -10.60
N GLY A 177 7.05 -16.90 -9.62
CA GLY A 177 8.02 -16.99 -8.52
C GLY A 177 9.35 -17.64 -8.92
N THR A 178 9.99 -17.16 -9.99
CA THR A 178 11.28 -17.67 -10.46
C THR A 178 12.46 -16.92 -9.85
N ASN A 179 13.65 -17.50 -9.85
CA ASN A 179 14.88 -16.80 -9.46
C ASN A 179 15.34 -15.73 -10.47
N GLU A 180 14.74 -15.68 -11.66
CA GLU A 180 15.09 -14.69 -12.69
C GLU A 180 14.63 -13.28 -12.31
N TYR A 181 15.40 -12.29 -12.74
CA TYR A 181 15.04 -10.89 -12.68
C TYR A 181 15.69 -10.14 -13.86
N SER A 182 15.12 -8.99 -14.17
CA SER A 182 15.39 -8.19 -15.34
C SER A 182 16.45 -7.13 -15.05
N LYS A 183 17.54 -7.12 -15.82
CA LYS A 183 18.62 -6.13 -15.64
C LYS A 183 18.17 -4.67 -15.74
N HIS A 184 17.16 -4.38 -16.56
CA HIS A 184 16.63 -3.01 -16.71
C HIS A 184 15.89 -2.53 -15.44
N ILE A 185 15.33 -3.45 -14.64
CA ILE A 185 14.70 -3.14 -13.35
C ILE A 185 15.76 -2.75 -12.33
N VAL A 186 16.85 -3.51 -12.27
CA VAL A 186 18.03 -3.16 -11.44
C VAL A 186 18.58 -1.78 -11.81
N GLN A 187 18.75 -1.51 -13.10
CA GLN A 187 19.23 -0.21 -13.59
C GLN A 187 18.28 0.93 -13.21
N ALA A 188 16.97 0.73 -13.36
CA ALA A 188 15.97 1.72 -13.01
C ALA A 188 16.05 2.13 -11.53
N VAL A 189 16.32 1.18 -10.62
CA VAL A 189 16.50 1.47 -9.20
C VAL A 189 17.73 2.35 -8.96
N PHE A 190 18.85 2.10 -9.64
CA PHE A 190 20.03 2.97 -9.52
C PHE A 190 19.80 4.38 -10.08
N GLU A 191 18.92 4.51 -11.08
CA GLU A 191 18.56 5.78 -11.71
C GLU A 191 17.44 6.52 -10.96
N ASN A 192 16.89 5.94 -9.88
CA ASN A 192 15.69 6.40 -9.20
C ASN A 192 14.50 6.59 -10.15
N ARG A 193 14.45 5.79 -11.21
CA ARG A 193 13.37 5.84 -12.20
C ARG A 193 12.19 5.02 -11.68
N THR A 194 11.00 5.58 -11.79
CA THR A 194 9.77 4.88 -11.46
C THR A 194 9.49 3.75 -12.45
N ILE A 195 9.25 2.55 -11.91
CA ILE A 195 9.03 1.31 -12.65
C ILE A 195 7.51 1.05 -12.76
N GLY A 196 7.02 0.84 -13.98
CA GLY A 196 5.63 0.46 -14.24
C GLY A 196 5.36 -1.03 -14.05
N TYR A 197 4.10 -1.40 -13.79
CA TYR A 197 3.69 -2.79 -13.62
C TYR A 197 3.92 -3.62 -14.90
N GLU A 198 3.78 -2.99 -16.06
CA GLU A 198 4.00 -3.55 -17.40
C GLU A 198 5.47 -3.91 -17.69
N GLU A 199 6.42 -3.37 -16.93
CA GLU A 199 7.85 -3.70 -17.05
C GLU A 199 8.22 -4.99 -16.30
N LEU A 200 7.39 -5.40 -15.35
CA LEU A 200 7.65 -6.52 -14.45
C LEU A 200 7.36 -7.86 -15.14
N LYS A 201 8.27 -8.83 -14.97
CA LYS A 201 8.09 -10.19 -15.52
C LYS A 201 8.05 -11.26 -14.43
N THR A 202 8.73 -11.02 -13.32
CA THR A 202 8.90 -11.99 -12.24
C THR A 202 8.59 -11.38 -10.88
N LEU A 203 8.40 -12.24 -9.87
CA LEU A 203 8.26 -11.80 -8.49
C LEU A 203 9.52 -11.07 -7.99
N ASN A 204 10.71 -11.46 -8.48
CA ASN A 204 11.95 -10.76 -8.15
C ASN A 204 12.01 -9.38 -8.81
N ASP A 205 11.49 -9.19 -10.03
CA ASP A 205 11.35 -7.85 -10.63
C ASP A 205 10.51 -6.94 -9.74
N MET A 206 9.36 -7.43 -9.29
CA MET A 206 8.48 -6.71 -8.38
C MET A 206 9.20 -6.37 -7.06
N THR A 207 9.91 -7.34 -6.48
CA THR A 207 10.64 -7.16 -5.21
C THR A 207 11.77 -6.14 -5.36
N ILE A 208 12.53 -6.16 -6.46
CA ILE A 208 13.58 -5.17 -6.75
C ILE A 208 12.95 -3.78 -6.97
N ALA A 209 11.84 -3.69 -7.70
CA ALA A 209 11.12 -2.43 -7.89
C ALA A 209 10.64 -1.83 -6.55
N MET A 210 10.19 -2.67 -5.62
CA MET A 210 9.80 -2.25 -4.28
C MET A 210 10.95 -1.64 -3.49
N PHE A 211 12.21 -2.05 -3.68
CA PHE A 211 13.36 -1.35 -3.07
C PHE A 211 13.46 0.10 -3.56
N GLY A 212 13.13 0.35 -4.83
CA GLY A 212 13.11 1.70 -5.41
C GLY A 212 12.10 2.64 -4.76
N TRP A 213 11.03 2.12 -4.13
CA TRP A 213 10.01 2.97 -3.49
C TRP A 213 10.54 3.83 -2.34
N ILE A 214 11.72 3.54 -1.80
CA ILE A 214 12.35 4.38 -0.77
C ILE A 214 12.53 5.82 -1.22
N VAL A 215 12.69 6.09 -2.53
CA VAL A 215 12.75 7.47 -3.04
C VAL A 215 11.38 8.16 -3.09
N ASP A 216 10.30 7.39 -3.15
CA ASP A 216 8.90 7.86 -3.23
C ASP A 216 8.17 7.82 -1.86
N ILE A 217 8.89 7.52 -0.77
CA ILE A 217 8.38 7.75 0.59
C ILE A 217 8.49 9.24 0.90
N ASN A 218 7.44 9.86 1.42
CA ASN A 218 7.33 11.31 1.58
C ASN A 218 7.77 11.77 2.97
N PHE A 219 7.50 10.98 4.01
CA PHE A 219 7.66 11.38 5.41
C PHE A 219 8.80 10.64 6.11
N ILE A 220 9.66 11.39 6.81
CA ILE A 220 10.76 10.84 7.61
C ILE A 220 10.29 9.83 8.68
N PRO A 221 9.17 10.06 9.40
CA PRO A 221 8.57 9.04 10.27
C PRO A 221 8.38 7.67 9.61
N THR A 222 7.88 7.62 8.37
CA THR A 222 7.69 6.37 7.62
C THR A 222 9.03 5.69 7.35
N LEU A 223 10.04 6.43 6.89
CA LEU A 223 11.39 5.90 6.69
C LEU A 223 12.00 5.32 7.98
N LYS A 224 11.80 6.00 9.11
CA LYS A 224 12.26 5.53 10.42
C LYS A 224 11.57 4.22 10.81
N GLU A 225 10.27 4.07 10.55
CA GLU A 225 9.55 2.82 10.81
C GLU A 225 10.01 1.68 9.88
N ILE A 226 10.24 1.94 8.59
CA ILE A 226 10.83 0.95 7.65
C ILE A 226 12.17 0.42 8.20
N LYS A 227 13.05 1.33 8.62
CA LYS A 227 14.38 1.00 9.16
C LYS A 227 14.27 0.23 10.49
N LYS A 228 13.46 0.73 11.42
CA LYS A 228 13.25 0.13 12.75
C LYS A 228 12.73 -1.31 12.65
N ARG A 229 11.82 -1.57 11.71
CA ARG A 229 11.23 -2.90 11.46
C ARG A 229 12.12 -3.81 10.60
N LYS A 230 13.28 -3.31 10.14
CA LYS A 230 14.25 -4.02 9.29
C LYS A 230 13.63 -4.61 8.02
N LEU A 231 12.68 -3.88 7.42
CA LEU A 231 11.88 -4.43 6.32
C LEU A 231 12.73 -4.66 5.07
N LEU A 232 13.62 -3.73 4.73
CA LEU A 232 14.53 -3.86 3.59
C LEU A 232 15.55 -4.99 3.79
N GLU A 233 16.04 -5.18 5.01
CA GLU A 233 16.95 -6.28 5.36
C GLU A 233 16.28 -7.64 5.19
N ARG A 234 15.04 -7.77 5.65
CA ARG A 234 14.29 -9.02 5.52
C ARG A 234 13.92 -9.28 4.08
N MET A 235 13.44 -8.27 3.37
CA MET A 235 13.08 -8.36 1.95
C MET A 235 14.30 -8.71 1.07
N ALA A 236 15.50 -8.25 1.43
CA ALA A 236 16.72 -8.61 0.72
C ALA A 236 17.02 -10.12 0.73
N GLY A 237 16.61 -10.82 1.79
CA GLY A 237 16.78 -12.28 1.89
C GLY A 237 15.98 -13.08 0.86
N PHE A 238 15.11 -12.42 0.10
CA PHE A 238 14.23 -13.04 -0.89
C PHE A 238 14.85 -13.07 -2.28
N LEU A 239 15.82 -12.19 -2.51
CA LEU A 239 16.45 -12.04 -3.80
C LEU A 239 17.69 -12.95 -3.92
N PRO A 240 18.07 -13.35 -5.15
CA PRO A 240 19.32 -14.05 -5.39
C PRO A 240 20.53 -13.26 -4.87
N ASP A 241 21.50 -13.95 -4.27
CA ASP A 241 22.70 -13.32 -3.72
C ASP A 241 23.76 -13.07 -4.80
N THR A 242 23.47 -12.10 -5.67
CA THR A 242 24.34 -11.66 -6.78
C THR A 242 24.94 -10.28 -6.51
N ASP A 243 26.03 -9.93 -7.22
CA ASP A 243 26.75 -8.66 -6.98
C ASP A 243 25.90 -7.41 -7.23
N ASP A 244 25.07 -7.45 -8.27
CA ASP A 244 24.14 -6.38 -8.64
C ASP A 244 23.02 -6.20 -7.61
N ILE A 245 22.43 -7.27 -7.11
CA ILE A 245 21.42 -7.22 -6.03
C ILE A 245 22.05 -6.69 -4.73
N ARG A 246 23.22 -7.18 -4.34
CA ARG A 246 23.96 -6.64 -3.19
C ARG A 246 24.25 -5.14 -3.37
N ALA A 247 24.55 -4.69 -4.59
CA ALA A 247 24.77 -3.28 -4.89
C ALA A 247 23.47 -2.45 -4.80
N VAL A 248 22.34 -2.95 -5.29
CA VAL A 248 21.01 -2.32 -5.14
C VAL A 248 20.67 -2.11 -3.66
N ILE A 249 20.78 -3.18 -2.86
CA ILE A 249 20.46 -3.12 -1.43
C ILE A 249 21.33 -2.08 -0.71
N ARG A 250 22.64 -2.06 -0.99
CA ARG A 250 23.55 -1.03 -0.43
C ARG A 250 23.17 0.38 -0.87
N HIS A 251 22.86 0.56 -2.15
CA HIS A 251 22.45 1.85 -2.70
C HIS A 251 21.22 2.40 -1.98
N ILE A 252 20.18 1.60 -1.86
CA ILE A 252 18.91 2.00 -1.24
C ILE A 252 19.05 2.21 0.27
N ARG A 253 19.81 1.37 0.99
CA ARG A 253 20.11 1.62 2.42
C ARG A 253 20.84 2.95 2.63
N ASN A 254 21.81 3.26 1.78
CA ASN A 254 22.52 4.54 1.86
C ASN A 254 21.59 5.73 1.61
N GLN A 255 20.64 5.61 0.68
CA GLN A 255 19.63 6.65 0.45
C GLN A 255 18.70 6.81 1.66
N LEU A 256 18.19 5.69 2.20
CA LEU A 256 17.36 5.67 3.40
C LEU A 256 18.04 6.40 4.57
N ASP A 257 19.29 6.05 4.85
CA ASP A 257 20.06 6.64 5.94
C ASP A 257 20.34 8.12 5.72
N LYS A 258 20.71 8.52 4.50
CA LYS A 258 20.90 9.93 4.15
C LYS A 258 19.63 10.75 4.37
N ARG A 259 18.47 10.24 3.94
CA ARG A 259 17.20 10.93 4.09
C ARG A 259 16.78 11.06 5.56
N ILE A 260 16.92 10.00 6.35
CA ILE A 260 16.62 10.04 7.79
C ILE A 260 17.52 11.03 8.53
N ASN A 261 18.79 11.15 8.14
CA ASN A 261 19.75 12.05 8.82
C ASN A 261 19.64 13.52 8.37
N ALA A 262 19.01 13.78 7.22
CA ALA A 262 18.88 15.13 6.66
C ALA A 262 17.65 15.90 7.17
N GLY A 263 16.67 15.22 7.76
CA GLY A 263 15.42 15.81 8.28
C GLY A 263 15.25 15.59 9.78
#